data_AF-A0A410FS97-F1
#
_entry.id   AF-A0A410FS97-F1
#
_cell.length_a   1.000
_cell.length_b   1.000
_cell.length_c   1.000
_cell.angle_alpha   90.00
_cell.angle_beta   90.00
_cell.angle_gamma   90.00
#
_symmetry.space_group_name_H-M   'P 1'
#
loop_
_entity.id
_entity.type
_entity.pdbx_description
1 polymer ?
#
loop_
_entity_poly.entity_id
_entity_poly.type
_entity_poly.pdbx_seq_one_letter_code
_entity_poly.pdbx_strand_id
1 'polypeptide(L)'
;MLKLFRPGWGEGDARYEADKAEAVHSAGLPVPAVYGVTQAAGRFGIVYEEVIGRPLMESLQRRPWAVRETARFLADLHLQLHKARIPALPRVADRLTRAVERAPDLKAEHRAGLLTRLDRLPGGDAVCHGDFHPPPGTG
;
A
#
# COMPACT_ATOMS: atom_id res chain seq x y z
N MET A 1 4.11 6.47 -15.88
CA MET A 1 5.16 6.71 -14.85
C MET A 1 5.98 5.43 -14.61
N LEU A 2 7.31 5.51 -14.47
CA LEU A 2 8.18 4.37 -14.12
C LEU A 2 8.58 4.40 -12.64
N LYS A 3 8.17 3.41 -11.85
CA LYS A 3 8.65 3.19 -10.48
C LYS A 3 9.87 2.27 -10.52
N LEU A 4 11.06 2.81 -10.29
CA LEU A 4 12.30 2.05 -10.32
C LEU A 4 12.73 1.63 -8.91
N PHE A 5 13.03 0.36 -8.72
CA PHE A 5 13.40 -0.18 -7.41
C PHE A 5 14.86 0.19 -7.07
N ARG A 6 15.20 0.09 -5.79
CA ARG A 6 16.59 0.28 -5.33
C ARG A 6 17.45 -0.92 -5.76
N PRO A 7 18.77 -0.74 -5.92
CA PRO A 7 19.69 -1.87 -6.11
C PRO A 7 19.48 -2.95 -5.03
N GLY A 8 19.57 -4.23 -5.43
CA GLY A 8 19.37 -5.38 -4.55
C GLY A 8 17.94 -5.96 -4.54
N TRP A 9 16.97 -5.26 -5.15
CA TRP A 9 15.62 -5.78 -5.38
C TRP A 9 15.53 -6.45 -6.75
N GLY A 10 14.98 -7.66 -6.79
CA GLY A 10 14.97 -8.51 -7.98
C GLY A 10 13.68 -8.40 -8.80
N GLU A 11 13.62 -9.11 -9.93
CA GLU A 11 12.43 -9.18 -10.77
C GLU A 11 11.22 -9.71 -9.98
N GLY A 12 11.43 -10.70 -9.11
CA GLY A 12 10.37 -11.29 -8.29
C GLY A 12 9.69 -10.28 -7.38
N ASP A 13 10.44 -9.34 -6.80
CA ASP A 13 9.85 -8.28 -5.97
C ASP A 13 9.02 -7.30 -6.79
N ALA A 14 9.53 -6.91 -7.96
CA ALA A 14 8.83 -6.03 -8.88
C ALA A 14 7.56 -6.68 -9.44
N ARG A 15 7.61 -7.98 -9.80
CA ARG A 15 6.44 -8.75 -10.24
C ARG A 15 5.44 -8.90 -9.09
N TYR A 16 5.88 -9.26 -7.90
CA TYR A 16 5.01 -9.38 -6.74
C TYR A 16 4.27 -8.07 -6.42
N GLU A 17 4.93 -6.92 -6.55
CA GLU A 17 4.27 -5.63 -6.39
C GLU A 17 3.33 -5.29 -7.55
N ALA A 18 3.72 -5.57 -8.80
CA ALA A 18 2.90 -5.38 -9.98
C ALA A 18 1.60 -6.21 -9.90
N ASP A 19 1.69 -7.49 -9.56
CA ASP A 19 0.54 -8.41 -9.46
C ASP A 19 -0.47 -7.93 -8.41
N LYS A 20 0.01 -7.44 -7.26
CA LYS A 20 -0.89 -6.85 -6.25
C LYS A 20 -1.55 -5.59 -6.75
N ALA A 21 -0.81 -4.71 -7.43
CA ALA A 21 -1.37 -3.46 -7.95
C ALA A 21 -2.40 -3.74 -9.06
N GLU A 22 -2.14 -4.72 -9.93
CA GLU A 22 -3.06 -5.18 -10.96
C GLU A 22 -4.32 -5.81 -10.35
N ALA A 23 -4.18 -6.61 -9.29
CA ALA A 23 -5.33 -7.17 -8.58
C ALA A 23 -6.22 -6.07 -7.95
N VAL A 24 -5.61 -5.02 -7.39
CA VAL A 24 -6.33 -3.86 -6.84
C VAL A 24 -7.04 -3.06 -7.94
N HIS A 25 -6.35 -2.80 -9.06
CA HIS A 25 -6.94 -2.13 -10.22
C HIS A 25 -8.11 -2.94 -10.81
N SER A 26 -7.92 -4.24 -11.01
CA SER A 26 -8.93 -5.16 -11.57
C SER A 26 -10.16 -5.31 -10.68
N ALA A 27 -10.04 -5.03 -9.37
CA ALA A 27 -11.16 -4.97 -8.44
C ALA A 27 -11.98 -3.66 -8.53
N GLY A 28 -11.64 -2.76 -9.45
CA GLY A 28 -12.37 -1.51 -9.69
C GLY A 28 -12.07 -0.40 -8.68
N LEU A 29 -10.99 -0.53 -7.91
CA LEU A 29 -10.53 0.54 -7.03
C LEU A 29 -9.85 1.65 -7.87
N PRO A 30 -9.96 2.93 -7.47
CA PRO A 30 -9.42 4.06 -8.21
C PRO A 30 -7.91 4.18 -8.01
N VAL A 31 -7.16 3.22 -8.57
CA VAL A 31 -5.70 3.16 -8.55
C VAL A 31 -5.17 3.19 -9.99
N PRO A 32 -3.91 3.58 -10.22
CA PRO A 32 -3.35 3.59 -11.57
C PRO A 32 -3.28 2.17 -12.16
N ALA A 33 -3.55 2.05 -13.46
CA ALA A 33 -3.32 0.80 -14.17
C ALA A 33 -1.84 0.40 -14.19
N VAL A 34 -1.57 -0.91 -14.25
CA VAL A 34 -0.23 -1.47 -14.42
C VAL A 34 -0.04 -1.88 -15.87
N TYR A 35 1.05 -1.45 -16.51
CA TYR A 35 1.41 -1.83 -17.87
C TYR A 35 2.52 -2.89 -17.94
N GLY A 36 3.10 -3.26 -16.80
CA GLY A 36 4.02 -4.38 -16.66
C GLY A 36 5.32 -4.05 -15.94
N VAL A 37 6.14 -5.08 -15.76
CA VAL A 37 7.49 -4.97 -15.20
C VAL A 37 8.49 -4.75 -16.32
N THR A 38 9.45 -3.86 -16.10
CA THR A 38 10.53 -3.55 -17.05
C THR A 38 11.87 -3.46 -16.33
N GLN A 39 12.96 -3.43 -17.10
CA GLN A 39 14.30 -3.18 -16.59
C GLN A 39 14.86 -1.90 -17.20
N ALA A 40 15.38 -1.01 -16.36
CA ALA A 40 16.03 0.23 -16.77
C ALA A 40 17.31 0.44 -15.96
N ALA A 41 18.42 0.69 -16.66
CA ALA A 41 19.75 0.90 -16.04
C ALA A 41 20.12 -0.22 -15.03
N GLY A 42 19.88 -1.48 -15.40
CA GLY A 42 20.19 -2.65 -14.56
C GLY A 42 19.27 -2.85 -13.35
N ARG A 43 18.20 -2.05 -13.20
CA ARG A 43 17.25 -2.14 -12.09
C ARG A 43 15.86 -2.50 -12.59
N PHE A 44 15.12 -3.29 -11.83
CA PHE A 44 13.74 -3.61 -12.12
C PHE A 44 12.81 -2.47 -11.72
N GLY A 45 11.75 -2.29 -12.49
CA GLY A 45 10.74 -1.27 -12.25
C GLY A 45 9.36 -1.69 -12.78
N ILE A 46 8.35 -0.94 -12.38
CA ILE A 46 6.96 -1.15 -12.81
C ILE A 46 6.51 0.08 -13.57
N VAL A 47 5.89 -0.14 -14.73
CA VAL A 47 5.28 0.90 -15.54
C VAL A 47 3.82 1.03 -15.11
N TYR A 48 3.46 2.22 -14.64
CA TYR A 48 2.10 2.58 -14.25
C TYR A 48 1.50 3.61 -15.21
N GLU A 49 0.17 3.64 -15.26
CA GLU A 49 -0.59 4.79 -15.70
C GLU A 49 -0.08 6.07 -15.03
N GLU A 50 0.02 7.13 -15.81
CA GLU A 50 0.37 8.44 -15.29
C GLU A 50 -0.90 9.15 -14.80
N VAL A 51 -0.99 9.36 -13.49
CA VAL A 51 -2.10 10.09 -12.90
C VAL A 51 -1.80 11.59 -12.97
N ILE A 52 -2.54 12.29 -13.81
CA ILE A 52 -2.47 13.75 -13.92
C ILE A 52 -3.39 14.37 -12.87
N GLY A 53 -2.79 15.07 -11.92
CA GLY A 53 -3.52 15.73 -10.86
C GLY A 53 -2.59 16.40 -9.86
N ARG A 54 -3.18 17.17 -8.94
CA ARG A 54 -2.44 17.75 -7.82
C ARG A 54 -2.51 16.82 -6.60
N PRO A 55 -1.43 16.66 -5.84
CA PRO A 55 -1.47 16.01 -4.55
C PRO A 55 -2.52 16.65 -3.63
N LEU A 56 -3.22 15.82 -2.87
CA LEU A 56 -4.27 16.27 -1.96
C LEU A 56 -3.73 17.26 -0.91
N MET A 57 -2.51 17.02 -0.42
CA MET A 57 -1.87 17.91 0.57
C MET A 57 -1.52 19.27 -0.01
N GLU A 58 -1.02 19.35 -1.25
CA GLU A 58 -0.77 20.63 -1.93
C GLU A 58 -2.08 21.42 -2.10
N SER A 59 -3.16 20.72 -2.46
CA SER A 59 -4.49 21.34 -2.60
C SER A 59 -5.01 21.90 -1.28
N LEU A 60 -4.79 21.18 -0.18
CA LEU A 60 -5.16 21.62 1.16
C LEU A 60 -4.32 22.81 1.64
N GLN A 61 -3.01 22.81 1.37
CA GLN A 61 -2.12 23.94 1.70
C GLN A 61 -2.56 25.25 1.02
N ARG A 62 -3.02 25.17 -0.23
CA ARG A 62 -3.54 26.33 -0.98
C ARG A 62 -4.91 26.79 -0.49
N ARG A 63 -5.73 25.88 0.04
CA ARG A 63 -7.09 26.15 0.53
C ARG A 63 -7.30 25.53 1.92
N PRO A 64 -6.68 26.07 2.98
CA PRO A 64 -6.75 25.45 4.31
C PRO A 64 -8.18 25.33 4.85
N TRP A 65 -9.08 26.22 4.44
CA TRP A 65 -10.50 26.18 4.79
C TRP A 65 -11.24 24.95 4.24
N ALA A 66 -10.68 24.25 3.24
CA ALA A 66 -11.25 23.04 2.66
C ALA A 66 -10.97 21.76 3.48
N VAL A 67 -10.34 21.88 4.66
CA VAL A 67 -9.95 20.73 5.51
C VAL A 67 -11.08 19.72 5.75
N ARG A 68 -12.32 20.19 5.97
CA ARG A 68 -13.48 19.32 6.19
C ARG A 68 -13.86 18.54 4.93
N GLU A 69 -13.81 19.19 3.77
CA GLU A 69 -14.09 18.57 2.47
C GLU A 69 -13.02 17.53 2.15
N THR A 70 -11.74 17.88 2.33
CA THR A 70 -10.60 16.97 2.16
C THR A 70 -10.69 15.76 3.09
N ALA A 71 -11.04 15.95 4.36
CA ALA A 71 -11.19 14.85 5.31
C ALA A 71 -12.34 13.90 4.93
N ARG A 72 -13.47 14.45 4.46
CA ARG A 72 -14.59 13.64 3.98
C ARG A 72 -14.21 12.83 2.75
N PHE A 73 -13.56 13.47 1.77
CA PHE A 73 -13.06 12.78 0.58
C PHE A 73 -12.11 11.61 0.92
N LEU A 74 -11.18 11.84 1.85
CA LEU A 74 -10.27 10.79 2.33
C LEU A 74 -11.02 9.65 3.03
N ALA A 75 -12.01 9.97 3.86
CA ALA A 75 -12.84 8.97 4.53
C ALA A 75 -13.67 8.13 3.54
N ASP A 76 -14.23 8.76 2.51
CA ASP A 76 -15.02 8.08 1.47
C ASP A 76 -14.14 7.11 0.66
N LEU A 77 -12.92 7.51 0.28
CA LEU A 77 -11.95 6.62 -0.37
C LEU A 77 -11.55 5.46 0.54
N HIS A 78 -11.30 5.72 1.82
CA HIS A 78 -10.94 4.66 2.78
C HIS A 78 -12.09 3.66 2.96
N LEU A 79 -13.34 4.15 3.01
CA LEU A 79 -14.52 3.30 3.08
C LEU A 79 -14.70 2.47 1.81
N GLN A 80 -14.45 3.05 0.62
CA GLN A 80 -14.47 2.32 -0.64
C GLN A 80 -13.44 1.18 -0.63
N LEU A 81 -12.21 1.46 -0.18
CA LEU A 81 -11.16 0.46 -0.04
C LEU A 81 -11.58 -0.68 0.90
N HIS A 82 -12.10 -0.36 2.08
CA HIS A 82 -12.52 -1.35 3.08
C HIS A 82 -13.75 -2.18 2.67
N LYS A 83 -14.49 -1.76 1.64
CA LYS A 83 -15.57 -2.56 1.04
C LYS A 83 -15.06 -3.57 0.02
N ALA A 84 -13.88 -3.36 -0.56
CA ALA A 84 -13.31 -4.29 -1.52
C ALA A 84 -12.89 -5.61 -0.85
N ARG A 85 -12.98 -6.70 -1.61
CA ARG A 85 -12.57 -8.06 -1.24
C ARG A 85 -11.73 -8.62 -2.38
N ILE A 86 -10.45 -8.85 -2.12
CA ILE A 86 -9.50 -9.30 -3.15
C ILE A 86 -8.72 -10.51 -2.61
N PRO A 87 -9.21 -11.74 -2.82
CA PRO A 87 -8.59 -12.95 -2.28
C PRO A 87 -7.14 -13.18 -2.71
N ALA A 88 -6.72 -12.58 -3.82
CA ALA A 88 -5.35 -12.65 -4.33
C ALA A 88 -4.35 -11.84 -3.47
N LEU A 89 -4.83 -10.91 -2.63
CA LEU A 89 -3.94 -10.12 -1.78
C LEU A 89 -3.47 -10.93 -0.56
N PRO A 90 -2.21 -10.69 -0.12
CA PRO A 90 -1.70 -11.32 1.09
C PRO A 90 -2.48 -10.86 2.32
N ARG A 91 -2.73 -11.80 3.25
CA ARG A 91 -3.34 -11.46 4.54
C ARG A 91 -2.39 -10.59 5.36
N VAL A 92 -2.93 -9.52 5.95
CA VAL A 92 -2.16 -8.63 6.83
C VAL A 92 -1.61 -9.41 8.04
N ALA A 93 -2.40 -10.33 8.60
CA ALA A 93 -1.97 -11.21 9.69
C ALA A 93 -0.69 -11.98 9.33
N ASP A 94 -0.67 -12.69 8.21
CA ASP A 94 0.50 -13.47 7.77
C ASP A 94 1.74 -12.58 7.56
N ARG A 95 1.55 -11.37 7.03
CA ARG A 95 2.63 -10.40 6.86
C ARG A 95 3.19 -9.95 8.21
N LEU A 96 2.33 -9.63 9.17
CA LEU A 96 2.74 -9.20 10.50
C LEU A 96 3.38 -10.33 11.29
N THR A 97 2.84 -11.56 11.22
CA THR A 97 3.44 -12.75 11.82
C THR A 97 4.87 -12.94 11.34
N ARG A 98 5.09 -12.95 10.01
CA ARG A 98 6.45 -13.06 9.44
C ARG A 98 7.37 -11.92 9.88
N ALA A 99 6.85 -10.69 9.99
CA ALA A 99 7.64 -9.55 10.44
C ALA A 99 8.06 -9.73 11.91
N VAL A 100 7.14 -10.16 12.77
CA VAL A 100 7.40 -10.46 14.17
C VAL A 100 8.38 -11.62 14.32
N GLU A 101 8.27 -12.68 13.52
CA GLU A 101 9.19 -13.84 13.54
C GLU A 101 10.60 -13.51 13.06
N ARG A 102 10.74 -12.56 12.13
CA ARG A 102 12.04 -12.21 11.52
C ARG A 102 12.74 -11.03 12.17
N ALA A 103 12.08 -10.33 13.08
CA ALA A 103 12.68 -9.19 13.79
C ALA A 103 13.89 -9.66 14.63
N PRO A 104 15.13 -9.23 14.32
CA PRO A 104 16.33 -9.71 15.02
C PRO A 104 16.41 -9.20 16.46
N ASP A 105 16.02 -7.94 16.69
CA ASP A 105 16.16 -7.26 17.98
C ASP A 105 14.99 -7.50 18.95
N LEU A 106 14.05 -8.37 18.55
CA LEU A 106 12.85 -8.63 19.35
C LEU A 106 13.11 -9.75 20.36
N LYS A 107 13.13 -9.39 21.64
CA LYS A 107 13.22 -10.34 22.75
C LYS A 107 12.15 -11.45 22.65
N ALA A 108 12.50 -12.66 23.05
CA ALA A 108 11.62 -13.84 22.96
C ALA A 108 10.28 -13.62 23.66
N GLU A 109 10.27 -12.99 24.83
CA GLU A 109 9.06 -12.65 25.59
C GLU A 109 8.12 -11.72 24.80
N HIS A 110 8.66 -10.67 24.17
CA HIS A 110 7.87 -9.73 23.37
C HIS A 110 7.38 -10.38 22.08
N ARG A 111 8.19 -11.24 21.46
CA ARG A 111 7.80 -12.01 20.27
C ARG A 111 6.60 -12.92 20.57
N ALA A 112 6.69 -13.72 21.64
CA ALA A 112 5.60 -14.59 22.06
C ALA A 112 4.32 -13.78 22.39
N GLY A 113 4.46 -12.66 23.10
CA GLY A 113 3.35 -11.77 23.43
C GLY A 113 2.69 -11.14 22.19
N LEU A 114 3.47 -10.70 21.20
CA LEU A 114 2.96 -10.13 19.95
C LEU A 114 2.24 -11.19 19.10
N LEU A 115 2.81 -12.38 18.95
CA LEU A 115 2.17 -13.48 18.21
C LEU A 115 0.85 -13.90 18.88
N THR A 116 0.82 -14.01 20.21
CA THR A 116 -0.42 -14.31 20.95
C THR A 116 -1.49 -13.24 20.75
N ARG A 117 -1.10 -11.96 20.71
CA ARG A 117 -2.04 -10.86 20.45
C ARG A 117 -2.55 -10.88 19.01
N LEU A 118 -1.67 -11.12 18.03
CA LEU A 118 -2.03 -11.24 16.62
C LEU A 118 -3.06 -12.35 16.38
N ASP A 119 -2.89 -13.50 17.03
CA ASP A 119 -3.80 -14.65 16.93
C ASP A 119 -5.20 -14.37 17.48
N ARG A 120 -5.32 -13.42 18.42
CA ARG A 120 -6.60 -13.02 19.03
C ARG A 120 -7.29 -11.87 18.30
N LEU A 121 -6.65 -11.24 17.32
CA LEU A 121 -7.28 -10.16 16.56
C LEU A 121 -8.43 -10.72 15.72
N PRO A 122 -9.51 -9.95 15.54
CA PRO A 122 -10.58 -10.38 14.66
C PRO A 122 -10.03 -10.57 13.25
N GLY A 123 -10.41 -11.68 12.63
CA GLY A 123 -10.16 -11.90 11.21
C GLY A 123 -10.91 -10.89 10.35
N GLY A 124 -10.49 -10.79 9.10
CA GLY A 124 -11.15 -9.97 8.09
C GLY A 124 -10.56 -10.22 6.72
N ASP A 125 -11.32 -9.85 5.71
CA ASP A 125 -11.01 -10.00 4.28
C ASP A 125 -11.08 -8.65 3.54
N ALA A 126 -11.27 -7.56 4.28
CA ALA A 126 -11.21 -6.20 3.76
C ALA A 126 -9.80 -5.87 3.26
N VAL A 127 -9.72 -5.20 2.11
CA VAL A 127 -8.46 -4.68 1.60
C VAL A 127 -7.95 -3.58 2.52
N CYS A 128 -6.69 -3.67 2.92
CA CYS A 128 -6.02 -2.65 3.71
C CYS A 128 -4.90 -2.01 2.87
N HIS A 129 -4.81 -0.68 2.87
CA HIS A 129 -3.70 0.02 2.22
C HIS A 129 -2.37 -0.23 2.96
N GLY A 130 -2.44 -0.25 4.30
CA GLY A 130 -1.27 -0.38 5.18
C GLY A 130 -0.48 0.91 5.41
N ASP A 131 -0.81 1.99 4.71
CA ASP A 131 -0.15 3.31 4.82
C ASP A 131 -1.01 4.44 4.20
N PHE A 132 -2.30 4.50 4.56
CA PHE A 132 -3.26 5.38 3.88
C PHE A 132 -3.17 6.81 4.42
N HIS A 133 -2.33 7.64 3.79
CA HIS A 133 -2.24 9.06 4.09
C HIS A 133 -1.93 9.88 2.83
N PRO A 134 -2.32 11.16 2.79
CA PRO A 134 -1.85 12.06 1.74
C PRO A 134 -0.32 12.14 1.79
N PRO A 135 0.39 12.09 0.64
CA PRO A 135 1.82 12.31 0.64
C PRO A 135 2.14 13.72 1.17
N PRO A 136 3.29 13.93 1.82
CA PRO A 136 3.74 15.28 2.15
C PRO A 136 3.78 16.11 0.86
N GLY A 137 3.26 17.34 0.91
CA GLY A 137 3.26 18.23 -0.26
C GLY A 137 4.68 18.40 -0.79
N THR A 138 4.85 18.41 -2.10
CA THR A 138 6.13 18.76 -2.72
C THR A 138 6.38 20.24 -2.47
N GLY A 139 7.31 20.54 -1.58
CA GLY A 139 7.84 21.89 -1.37
C GLY A 139 8.72 22.35 -2.52
#